data_AF-A0A968MV57-F1
#
_entry.id   AF-A0A968MV57-F1
#
_cell.length_a   1.000
_cell.length_b   1.000
_cell.length_c   1.000
_cell.angle_alpha   90.00
_cell.angle_beta   90.00
_cell.angle_gamma   90.00
#
_symmetry.space_group_name_H-M   'P 1'
#
loop_
_entity.id
_entity.type
_entity.pdbx_description
1 polymer ?
#
loop_
_entity_poly.entity_id
_entity_poly.type
_entity_poly.pdbx_seq_one_letter_code
_entity_poly.pdbx_strand_id
1 'polypeptide(L)'
;MEAEWKNHRLNYLQTETRLTKSRSLSFPLRIAASIIILLGIGYFTWGYFSKETITSEIASTRQITLPDGSRVTLNAGSKLTYASSYGDETRTVDLRGEAFFEVSRNASKPFIINLENAVVKVLGTSFNVKAYKNRQNVEVTVPTVPWPFIRRAMKRARWL
;
A
#
# COMPACT_ATOMS: atom_id res chain seq x y z
N MET A 1 -10.76 -16.98 -79.30
CA MET A 1 -10.73 -17.83 -78.07
C MET A 1 -9.63 -17.43 -77.08
N GLU A 2 -8.54 -16.76 -77.50
CA GLU A 2 -7.47 -16.36 -76.55
C GLU A 2 -7.74 -15.12 -75.68
N ALA A 3 -8.67 -14.24 -76.06
CA ALA A 3 -8.89 -12.98 -75.35
C ALA A 3 -9.66 -13.16 -74.03
N GLU A 4 -10.54 -14.16 -73.95
CA GLU A 4 -11.41 -14.38 -72.79
C GLU A 4 -10.66 -14.99 -71.59
N TRP A 5 -9.71 -15.89 -71.83
CA TRP A 5 -8.92 -16.49 -70.75
C TRP A 5 -7.95 -15.48 -70.11
N LYS A 6 -7.46 -14.50 -70.88
CA LYS A 6 -6.62 -13.43 -70.34
C LYS A 6 -7.39 -12.56 -69.35
N ASN A 7 -8.62 -12.16 -69.69
CA ASN A 7 -9.43 -11.34 -68.79
C ASN A 7 -9.87 -12.08 -67.53
N HIS A 8 -10.21 -13.37 -67.64
CA HIS A 8 -10.58 -14.16 -66.47
C HIS A 8 -9.40 -14.35 -65.50
N ARG A 9 -8.18 -14.55 -66.05
CA ARG A 9 -6.95 -14.69 -65.27
C ARG A 9 -6.55 -13.39 -64.54
N LEU A 10 -6.84 -12.22 -65.11
CA LEU A 10 -6.57 -10.93 -64.48
C LEU A 10 -7.45 -10.68 -63.24
N ASN A 11 -8.70 -11.15 -63.25
CA ASN A 11 -9.61 -11.02 -62.11
C ASN A 11 -9.22 -11.90 -60.92
N TYR A 12 -8.64 -13.09 -61.16
CA TYR A 12 -8.09 -13.94 -60.09
C TYR A 12 -6.86 -13.32 -59.42
N LEU A 13 -6.01 -12.63 -60.19
CA LEU A 13 -4.83 -11.95 -59.64
C LEU A 13 -5.21 -10.69 -58.83
N GLN A 14 -6.36 -10.07 -59.14
CA GLN A 14 -6.87 -8.91 -58.41
C GLN A 14 -7.63 -9.25 -57.12
N THR A 15 -8.18 -10.46 -57.00
CA THR A 15 -8.96 -10.88 -55.82
C THR A 15 -8.06 -11.28 -54.64
N GLU A 16 -6.90 -11.88 -54.91
CA GLU A 16 -5.91 -12.26 -53.89
C GLU A 16 -5.24 -11.05 -53.20
N THR A 17 -5.23 -9.88 -53.83
CA THR A 17 -4.51 -8.69 -53.32
C THR A 17 -5.34 -7.80 -52.39
N ARG A 18 -6.62 -8.12 -52.14
CA ARG A 18 -7.53 -7.27 -51.33
C ARG A 18 -7.70 -7.68 -49.86
N LEU A 19 -6.99 -8.69 -49.36
CA LEU A 19 -7.21 -9.20 -47.99
C LEU A 19 -6.27 -8.66 -46.89
N THR A 20 -5.34 -7.73 -47.17
CA THR A 20 -4.47 -7.21 -46.09
C THR A 20 -4.24 -5.70 -46.16
N LYS A 21 -5.30 -4.90 -46.32
CA LYS A 21 -5.23 -3.50 -45.85
C LYS A 21 -5.37 -3.46 -44.33
N SER A 22 -4.42 -4.08 -43.64
CA SER A 22 -4.18 -3.82 -42.22
C SER A 22 -3.86 -2.33 -42.13
N ARG A 23 -4.72 -1.56 -41.47
CA ARG A 23 -4.41 -0.18 -41.09
C ARG A 23 -3.22 -0.24 -40.15
N SER A 24 -2.02 -0.22 -40.72
CA SER A 24 -0.77 -0.07 -40.00
C SER A 24 -0.91 1.17 -39.13
N LEU A 25 -0.90 0.95 -37.83
CA LEU A 25 -0.98 1.98 -36.80
C LEU A 25 -0.01 3.09 -37.18
N SER A 26 -0.54 4.28 -37.48
CA SER A 26 0.26 5.37 -38.03
C SER A 26 1.35 5.77 -37.05
N PHE A 27 2.54 6.09 -37.56
CA PHE A 27 3.71 6.51 -36.78
C PHE A 27 3.41 7.48 -35.62
N PRO A 28 2.57 8.53 -35.78
CA PRO A 28 2.20 9.42 -34.68
C PRO A 28 1.41 8.73 -33.55
N LEU A 29 0.65 7.67 -33.83
CA LEU A 29 -0.08 6.92 -32.80
C LEU A 29 0.85 6.16 -31.86
N ARG A 30 2.01 5.73 -32.35
CA ARG A 30 3.04 5.05 -31.53
C ARG A 30 3.70 6.03 -30.56
N ILE A 31 3.93 7.26 -31.01
CA ILE A 31 4.46 8.36 -30.19
C ILE A 31 3.42 8.78 -29.14
N ALA A 32 2.14 8.88 -29.52
CA ALA A 32 1.08 9.18 -28.56
C ALA A 32 0.94 8.07 -27.50
N ALA A 33 1.02 6.80 -27.90
CA ALA A 33 0.96 5.67 -26.98
C ALA A 33 2.13 5.63 -25.99
N SER A 34 3.35 5.96 -26.43
CA SER A 34 4.50 6.01 -25.51
C SER A 34 4.39 7.14 -24.49
N ILE A 35 3.85 8.30 -24.88
CA ILE A 35 3.58 9.41 -23.95
C ILE A 35 2.53 9.00 -22.91
N ILE A 36 1.44 8.35 -23.32
CA ILE A 36 0.40 7.88 -22.39
C ILE A 36 0.95 6.84 -21.41
N ILE A 37 1.78 5.91 -21.89
CA ILE A 37 2.43 4.90 -21.04
C ILE A 37 3.37 5.59 -20.04
N LEU A 38 4.19 6.54 -20.48
CA LEU A 38 5.10 7.28 -19.60
C LEU A 38 4.34 8.10 -18.55
N LEU A 39 3.26 8.77 -18.94
CA LEU A 39 2.41 9.52 -18.00
C LEU A 39 1.68 8.59 -17.03
N GLY A 40 1.22 7.42 -17.48
CA GLY A 40 0.59 6.41 -16.63
C GLY A 40 1.57 5.84 -15.60
N ILE A 41 2.79 5.50 -16.02
CA ILE A 41 3.85 5.04 -15.12
C ILE A 41 4.25 6.16 -14.15
N GLY A 42 4.39 7.40 -14.63
CA GLY A 42 4.69 8.55 -13.78
C GLY A 42 3.63 8.78 -12.71
N TYR A 43 2.35 8.75 -13.10
CA TYR A 43 1.23 8.88 -12.17
C TYR A 43 1.17 7.73 -11.15
N PHE A 44 1.37 6.49 -11.62
CA PHE A 44 1.38 5.30 -10.77
C PHE A 44 2.52 5.34 -9.74
N THR A 45 3.74 5.65 -10.19
CA THR A 45 4.93 5.71 -9.32
C THR A 45 4.86 6.85 -8.30
N TRP A 46 4.24 7.98 -8.65
CA TRP A 46 4.06 9.12 -7.74
C TRP A 46 3.23 8.74 -6.51
N GLY A 47 2.13 8.00 -6.70
CA GLY A 47 1.26 7.56 -5.59
C GLY A 47 1.90 6.49 -4.70
N TYR A 48 2.70 5.59 -5.27
CA TYR A 48 3.37 4.53 -4.52
C TYR A 48 4.51 5.04 -3.63
N PHE A 49 5.20 6.10 -4.03
CA PHE A 49 6.39 6.57 -3.32
C PHE A 49 6.15 7.75 -2.38
N SER A 50 4.93 8.30 -2.35
CA SER A 50 4.57 9.41 -1.47
C SER A 50 4.61 8.96 0.00
N LYS A 51 5.60 9.47 0.75
CA LYS A 51 5.74 9.23 2.20
C LYS A 51 5.18 10.42 2.96
N GLU A 52 4.32 10.13 3.94
CA GLU A 52 3.84 11.11 4.90
C GLU A 52 4.69 11.06 6.17
N THR A 53 5.07 12.24 6.66
CA THR A 53 5.81 12.39 7.91
C THR A 53 5.02 13.29 8.83
N ILE A 54 4.62 12.75 9.98
CA ILE A 54 3.88 13.48 11.00
C ILE A 54 4.78 13.65 12.21
N THR A 55 5.04 14.90 12.55
CA THR A 55 5.75 15.28 13.77
C THR A 55 4.74 15.89 14.74
N SER A 56 4.79 15.46 15.99
CA SER A 56 4.02 16.10 17.07
C SER A 56 4.80 17.29 17.63
N GLU A 57 4.10 18.39 17.91
CA GLU A 57 4.69 19.57 18.55
C GLU A 57 5.11 19.26 19.99
N ILE A 58 6.05 20.06 20.50
CA ILE A 58 6.51 19.96 21.88
C ILE A 58 5.31 20.29 22.79
N ALA A 59 4.84 19.28 23.53
CA ALA A 59 3.70 19.29 24.47
C ALA A 59 2.28 19.00 23.94
N SER A 60 2.10 18.49 22.70
CA SER A 60 0.78 18.03 22.23
C SER A 60 0.78 16.56 21.77
N THR A 61 -0.26 15.81 22.14
CA THR A 61 -0.48 14.46 21.63
C THR A 61 -1.30 14.54 20.34
N ARG A 62 -0.94 13.77 19.31
CA ARG A 62 -1.64 13.76 18.03
C ARG A 62 -2.19 12.38 17.71
N GLN A 63 -3.49 12.30 17.43
CA GLN A 63 -4.11 11.09 16.91
C GLN A 63 -4.05 11.06 15.39
N ILE A 64 -3.66 9.91 14.84
CA ILE A 64 -3.46 9.68 13.41
C ILE A 64 -4.20 8.39 13.06
N THR A 65 -5.03 8.43 12.04
CA THR A 65 -5.63 7.25 11.43
C THR A 65 -4.81 6.85 10.22
N LEU A 66 -4.34 5.62 10.22
CA LEU A 66 -3.52 5.06 9.17
C LEU A 66 -4.39 4.56 8.00
N PRO A 67 -3.82 4.44 6.79
CA PRO A 67 -4.53 3.93 5.60
C PRO A 67 -5.23 2.56 5.77
N ASP A 68 -4.76 1.73 6.70
CA ASP A 68 -5.33 0.41 7.01
C ASP A 68 -6.42 0.45 8.11
N GLY A 69 -6.80 1.65 8.55
CA GLY A 69 -7.74 1.88 9.65
C GLY A 69 -7.15 1.73 11.04
N SER A 70 -5.86 1.42 11.18
CA SER A 70 -5.18 1.41 12.48
C SER A 70 -5.10 2.83 13.05
N ARG A 71 -5.15 2.96 14.38
CA ARG A 71 -5.01 4.26 15.05
C ARG A 71 -3.69 4.37 15.76
N VAL A 72 -3.05 5.53 15.67
CA VAL A 72 -1.81 5.84 16.36
C VAL A 72 -1.99 7.12 17.15
N THR A 73 -1.69 7.05 18.44
CA THR A 73 -1.62 8.22 19.32
C THR A 73 -0.15 8.54 19.53
N LEU A 74 0.34 9.57 18.85
CA LEU A 74 1.73 10.02 18.87
C LEU A 74 1.95 10.98 20.04
N ASN A 75 2.89 10.66 20.94
CA ASN A 75 3.17 11.48 22.11
C ASN A 75 4.03 12.71 21.75
N ALA A 76 4.09 13.69 22.64
CA ALA A 76 4.84 14.93 22.48
C ALA A 76 6.31 14.70 22.06
N GLY A 77 6.78 15.47 21.07
CA GLY A 77 8.16 15.38 20.58
C GLY A 77 8.48 14.07 19.85
N SER A 78 7.46 13.30 19.47
CA SER A 78 7.61 12.06 18.72
C SER A 78 7.33 12.30 17.23
N LYS A 79 7.86 11.40 16.40
CA LYS A 79 7.78 11.46 14.94
C LYS A 79 7.40 10.10 14.39
N LEU A 80 6.40 10.09 13.52
CA LEU A 80 5.96 8.91 12.79
C LEU A 80 6.07 9.19 11.29
N THR A 81 6.68 8.27 10.55
CA THR A 81 6.77 8.32 9.08
C THR A 81 6.15 7.04 8.51
N TYR A 82 5.29 7.18 7.51
CA TYR A 82 4.64 6.06 6.83
C TYR A 82 4.35 6.39 5.37
N ALA A 83 4.20 5.37 4.53
CA ALA A 83 3.77 5.54 3.13
C ALA A 83 2.24 5.52 3.04
N SER A 84 1.64 6.40 2.23
CA SER A 84 0.18 6.54 2.15
C SER A 84 -0.54 5.28 1.66
N SER A 85 0.14 4.40 0.90
CA SER A 85 -0.42 3.11 0.43
C SER A 85 0.15 1.88 1.14
N TYR A 86 1.06 2.06 2.11
CA TYR A 86 1.83 0.99 2.75
C TYR A 86 2.71 0.11 1.84
N GLY A 87 2.74 0.28 0.52
CA GLY A 87 3.34 -0.72 -0.38
C GLY A 87 2.56 -2.06 -0.34
N ASP A 88 2.94 -3.03 -1.17
CA ASP A 88 2.08 -4.20 -1.40
C ASP A 88 2.16 -5.27 -0.30
N GLU A 89 3.35 -5.51 0.27
CA GLU A 89 3.61 -6.71 1.08
C GLU A 89 3.44 -6.52 2.61
N THR A 90 3.75 -5.33 3.14
CA THR A 90 3.80 -5.10 4.60
C THR A 90 3.23 -3.74 4.96
N ARG A 91 2.74 -3.56 6.20
CA ARG A 91 2.34 -2.25 6.72
C ARG A 91 3.47 -1.67 7.54
N THR A 92 4.40 -0.97 6.88
CA THR A 92 5.63 -0.47 7.53
C THR A 92 5.52 0.99 7.95
N VAL A 93 5.91 1.28 9.18
CA VAL A 93 6.02 2.63 9.73
C VAL A 93 7.37 2.81 10.43
N ASP A 94 7.92 4.02 10.39
CA ASP A 94 9.12 4.40 11.14
C ASP A 94 8.71 5.30 12.33
N LEU A 95 9.12 4.93 13.55
CA LEU A 95 8.81 5.69 14.77
C LEU A 95 10.10 6.18 15.45
N ARG A 96 10.07 7.44 15.90
CA ARG A 96 11.04 8.03 16.84
C ARG A 96 10.29 8.68 17.99
N GLY A 97 10.61 8.36 19.24
CA GLY A 97 9.89 8.84 20.42
C GLY A 97 8.91 7.80 20.96
N GLU A 98 7.71 8.22 21.36
CA GLU A 98 6.68 7.36 21.95
C GLU A 98 5.36 7.45 21.19
N ALA A 99 4.74 6.29 20.98
CA ALA A 99 3.41 6.21 20.42
C ALA A 99 2.64 4.99 20.94
N PHE A 100 1.34 5.19 21.13
CA PHE A 100 0.39 4.12 21.38
C PHE A 100 -0.26 3.69 20.07
N PHE A 101 -0.19 2.40 19.76
CA PHE A 101 -0.72 1.81 18.55
C PHE A 101 -1.95 0.96 18.85
N GLU A 102 -3.01 1.15 18.06
CA GLU A 102 -4.17 0.28 17.98
C GLU A 102 -4.21 -0.31 16.58
N VAL A 103 -3.58 -1.46 16.40
CA VAL A 103 -3.38 -2.06 15.07
C VAL A 103 -4.55 -2.95 14.71
N SER A 104 -5.19 -2.63 13.58
CA SER A 104 -6.23 -3.47 12.97
C SER A 104 -5.68 -4.85 12.63
N ARG A 105 -6.41 -5.88 13.05
CA ARG A 105 -5.95 -7.27 12.90
C ARG A 105 -5.99 -7.71 11.45
N ASN A 106 -4.83 -8.06 10.91
CA ASN A 106 -4.68 -8.61 9.57
C ASN A 106 -3.44 -9.52 9.55
N ALA A 107 -3.68 -10.83 9.56
CA ALA A 107 -2.63 -11.84 9.61
C ALA A 107 -1.89 -11.96 8.27
N SER A 108 -2.55 -11.65 7.15
CA SER A 108 -1.99 -11.75 5.80
C SER A 108 -1.02 -10.61 5.48
N LYS A 109 -1.15 -9.46 6.17
CA LYS A 109 -0.29 -8.29 5.97
C LYS A 109 0.24 -7.78 7.32
N PRO A 110 1.41 -8.25 7.80
CA PRO A 110 1.95 -7.85 9.10
C PRO A 110 2.21 -6.34 9.19
N PHE A 111 2.08 -5.81 10.40
CA PHE A 111 2.41 -4.42 10.73
C PHE A 111 3.81 -4.37 11.34
N ILE A 112 4.68 -3.54 10.75
CA ILE A 112 6.10 -3.47 11.06
C ILE A 112 6.42 -2.04 11.51
N ILE A 113 6.97 -1.90 12.71
CA ILE A 113 7.43 -0.64 13.26
C ILE A 113 8.95 -0.69 13.29
N ASN A 114 9.58 0.14 12.47
CA ASN A 114 11.02 0.36 12.51
C ASN A 114 11.33 1.42 13.55
N LEU A 115 12.26 1.07 14.43
CA LEU A 115 12.85 1.94 15.44
C LEU A 115 14.33 2.10 15.11
N GLU A 116 15.03 3.00 15.80
CA GLU A 116 16.46 3.24 15.54
C GLU A 116 17.31 1.97 15.71
N ASN A 117 17.02 1.16 16.73
CA ASN A 117 17.81 -0.03 17.09
C ASN A 117 16.99 -1.33 17.17
N ALA A 118 15.73 -1.32 16.72
CA ALA A 118 14.86 -2.49 16.83
C ALA A 118 13.73 -2.47 15.80
N VAL A 119 13.14 -3.64 15.58
CA VAL A 119 11.96 -3.81 14.72
C VAL A 119 10.88 -4.54 15.52
N VAL A 120 9.68 -3.96 15.57
CA VAL A 120 8.52 -4.57 16.22
C VAL A 120 7.54 -5.03 15.14
N LYS A 121 7.21 -6.32 15.14
CA LYS A 121 6.27 -6.94 14.20
C LYS A 121 5.03 -7.42 14.93
N VAL A 122 3.86 -6.99 14.48
CA VAL A 122 2.56 -7.37 15.07
C VAL A 122 1.55 -7.71 13.98
N LEU A 123 0.58 -8.57 14.32
CA LEU A 123 -0.50 -8.96 13.41
C LEU A 123 -1.82 -8.23 13.71
N GLY A 124 -1.97 -7.66 14.91
CA GLY A 124 -3.19 -7.01 15.37
C GLY A 124 -3.32 -7.08 16.87
N THR A 125 -2.96 -5.98 17.54
CA THR A 125 -2.92 -5.80 18.98
C THR A 125 -2.87 -4.31 19.28
N SER A 126 -3.28 -3.92 20.49
CA SER A 126 -3.03 -2.57 21.01
C SER A 126 -1.83 -2.60 21.95
N PHE A 127 -0.89 -1.68 21.80
CA PHE A 127 0.34 -1.64 22.58
C PHE A 127 1.00 -0.27 22.53
N ASN A 128 1.77 0.05 23.56
CA ASN A 128 2.58 1.26 23.61
C ASN A 128 4.03 0.95 23.23
N VAL A 129 4.67 1.82 22.45
CA VAL A 129 6.08 1.71 22.09
C VAL A 129 6.81 2.97 22.53
N LYS A 130 7.88 2.81 23.31
CA LYS A 130 8.80 3.88 23.69
C LYS A 130 10.17 3.63 23.08
N ALA A 131 10.60 4.54 22.22
CA ALA A 131 11.83 4.47 21.44
C ALA A 131 12.48 5.87 21.31
N TYR A 132 12.91 6.42 22.44
CA TYR A 132 13.66 7.68 22.48
C TYR A 132 15.14 7.42 22.22
N LYS A 133 15.77 8.27 21.39
CA LYS A 133 17.19 8.19 20.99
C LYS A 133 18.18 8.08 22.17
N ASN A 134 17.82 8.64 23.33
CA ASN A 134 18.67 8.65 24.53
C ASN A 134 18.43 7.43 25.46
N ARG A 135 17.60 6.46 25.05
CA ARG A 135 17.39 5.22 25.81
C ARG A 135 17.84 4.05 24.94
N GLN A 136 18.76 3.24 25.46
CA GLN A 136 19.26 2.04 24.77
C GLN A 136 18.19 0.95 24.64
N ASN A 137 17.14 1.00 25.47
CA ASN A 137 16.08 -0.02 25.50
C ASN A 137 14.80 0.49 24.83
N VAL A 138 14.24 -0.36 23.97
CA VAL A 138 12.88 -0.22 23.47
C VAL A 138 11.93 -0.90 24.46
N GLU A 139 10.91 -0.18 24.91
CA GLU A 139 9.88 -0.72 25.80
C GLU A 139 8.57 -0.90 25.02
N VAL A 140 8.02 -2.11 25.08
CA VAL A 140 6.72 -2.46 24.49
C VAL A 140 5.79 -2.91 25.60
N THR A 141 4.67 -2.20 25.78
CA THR A 141 3.67 -2.51 26.81
C THR A 141 2.35 -2.89 26.17
N VAL A 142 1.84 -4.08 26.49
CA VAL A 142 0.50 -4.55 26.05
C VAL A 142 -0.49 -4.36 27.21
N PRO A 143 -1.69 -3.77 26.99
CA PRO A 143 -2.71 -3.69 28.02
C PRO A 143 -3.09 -5.11 28.46
N THR A 144 -2.82 -5.44 29.72
CA THR A 144 -3.22 -6.74 30.27
C THR A 144 -4.63 -6.59 30.85
N VAL A 145 -5.57 -7.42 30.39
CA VAL A 145 -6.90 -7.50 31.03
C VAL A 145 -6.74 -8.27 32.35
N PRO A 146 -7.09 -7.70 33.52
CA PRO A 146 -6.92 -8.40 34.79
C PRO A 146 -7.76 -9.70 34.83
N TRP A 147 -7.15 -10.81 35.26
CA TRP A 147 -7.79 -12.11 35.48
C TRP A 147 -9.16 -12.09 36.21
N PRO A 148 -9.44 -11.18 37.18
CA PRO A 148 -10.76 -11.07 37.80
C PRO A 148 -11.88 -10.73 36.81
N PHE A 149 -11.58 -9.99 35.73
CA PHE A 149 -12.58 -9.51 34.78
C PHE A 149 -13.05 -10.62 33.82
N ILE A 150 -12.12 -11.50 33.42
CA ILE A 150 -12.39 -12.65 32.54
C ILE A 150 -13.36 -13.64 33.20
N ARG A 151 -13.26 -13.86 34.53
CA ARG A 151 -14.17 -14.74 35.27
C ARG A 151 -15.61 -14.22 35.35
N ARG A 152 -15.81 -12.89 35.38
CA ARG A 152 -17.14 -12.27 35.37
C ARG A 152 -17.81 -12.37 34.01
N ALA A 153 -17.06 -12.21 32.92
CA ALA A 153 -17.56 -12.35 31.56
C ALA A 153 -17.98 -13.81 31.24
N MET A 154 -17.15 -14.80 31.58
CA MET A 154 -17.47 -16.22 31.33
C MET A 154 -18.65 -16.73 32.17
N LYS A 155 -18.85 -16.24 33.40
CA LYS A 155 -20.02 -16.63 34.22
C LYS A 155 -21.35 -16.13 33.65
N ARG A 156 -21.35 -15.07 32.83
CA ARG A 156 -22.56 -14.52 32.19
C ARG A 156 -22.90 -15.16 30.85
N ALA A 157 -21.93 -15.81 30.20
CA ALA A 157 -22.11 -16.47 28.91
C ALA A 157 -22.57 -17.94 29.01
N ARG A 158 -22.67 -18.52 30.22
CA ARG A 158 -23.02 -19.93 30.43
C ARG A 158 -24.51 -20.19 30.67
N TRP A 159 -25.37 -19.23 30.34
CA TRP A 159 -26.83 -19.34 30.35
C TRP A 159 -27.43 -18.48 29.23
N LEU A 160 -27.19 -18.87 27.99
CA LEU A 160 -28.06 -18.64 26.83
C LEU A 160 -27.88 -19.82 25.87
#